data_AF-A0A927AQK9-F1
#
_entry.id   AF-A0A927AQK9-F1
#
_cell.length_a   1.000
_cell.length_b   1.000
_cell.length_c   1.000
_cell.angle_alpha   90.00
_cell.angle_beta   90.00
_cell.angle_gamma   90.00
#
_symmetry.space_group_name_H-M   'P 1'
#
loop_
_entity.id
_entity.type
_entity.pdbx_description
1 polymer ?
#
loop_
_entity_poly.entity_id
_entity_poly.type
_entity_poly.pdbx_seq_one_letter_code
_entity_poly.pdbx_strand_id
1 'polypeptide(L)'
;MIRSLLKNIIKKTGGYISSLLVYKKFYQLYNFIYERSPYFFTHLAGKYIALPDRNNEWKILLENGKQLNTSILAGNAKTRQFAVSYQWHSPELNFTEYLLNQYFDKRVPWIDVGANLGMRSLLSLSEGRPVFFIEPNKELNVLNRERCELNNFLNYTFFEVGASDREGYSSFYIDNSSYNSTLTTNLLQNEEILKEETIEIATIDSLFLNLLEHAETACIKVDVEGHELQVLEGAKLFIKSFSPTMIIEVNDSSNHFQEFRKIVKSYDYELFAIVSRKAGKYFEKIHHNQQIKAYPYSNDFLTTKDIGLIKQIEKYTL
;
A
#
# COMPACT_ATOMS: atom_id res chain seq x y z
N MET A 1 -19.82 28.99 -3.22
CA MET A 1 -19.59 30.19 -2.37
C MET A 1 -18.90 29.84 -1.05
N ILE A 2 -19.48 28.98 -0.19
CA ILE A 2 -18.85 28.55 1.10
C ILE A 2 -17.47 27.88 0.89
N ARG A 3 -17.33 27.00 -0.10
CA ARG A 3 -16.05 26.32 -0.42
C ARG A 3 -14.92 27.25 -0.87
N SER A 4 -15.22 28.34 -1.58
CA SER A 4 -14.17 29.30 -2.02
C SER A 4 -13.79 30.25 -0.89
N LEU A 5 -14.74 30.62 -0.02
CA LEU A 5 -14.46 31.36 1.21
C LEU A 5 -13.55 30.56 2.16
N LEU A 6 -13.86 29.28 2.40
CA LEU A 6 -13.03 28.37 3.20
C LEU A 6 -11.63 28.20 2.63
N LYS A 7 -11.48 28.04 1.32
CA LYS A 7 -10.16 28.00 0.64
C LYS A 7 -9.35 29.29 0.89
N ASN A 8 -9.98 30.46 0.76
CA ASN A 8 -9.29 31.73 0.98
C ASN A 8 -8.92 31.97 2.44
N ILE A 9 -9.77 31.54 3.39
CA ILE A 9 -9.48 31.59 4.83
C ILE A 9 -8.31 30.67 5.14
N ILE A 10 -8.34 29.40 4.70
CA ILE A 10 -7.28 28.41 4.96
C ILE A 10 -5.97 28.81 4.28
N LYS A 11 -6.00 29.43 3.10
CA LYS A 11 -4.79 29.97 2.46
C LYS A 11 -4.20 31.15 3.24
N LYS A 12 -5.04 32.03 3.80
CA LYS A 12 -4.60 33.15 4.65
C LYS A 12 -4.11 32.69 6.03
N THR A 13 -4.77 31.71 6.65
CA THR A 13 -4.42 31.20 7.99
C THR A 13 -3.36 30.10 7.95
N GLY A 14 -3.19 29.39 6.83
CA GLY A 14 -2.19 28.33 6.65
C GLY A 14 -0.77 28.82 6.93
N GLY A 15 -0.44 30.05 6.51
CA GLY A 15 0.84 30.71 6.83
C GLY A 15 1.03 31.04 8.32
N TYR A 16 -0.05 31.27 9.07
CA TYR A 16 -0.03 31.50 10.53
C TYR A 16 -0.05 30.17 11.32
N ILE A 17 -0.68 29.14 10.78
CA ILE A 17 -0.68 27.79 11.37
C ILE A 17 0.71 27.15 11.20
N SER A 18 1.37 27.34 10.05
CA SER A 18 2.75 26.90 9.86
C SER A 18 3.74 27.52 10.84
N SER A 19 3.59 28.81 11.18
CA SER A 19 4.46 29.45 12.16
C SER A 19 4.18 29.03 13.60
N LEU A 20 2.95 28.58 13.92
CA LEU A 20 2.58 28.01 15.22
C LEU A 20 2.99 26.54 15.37
N LEU A 21 3.08 25.78 14.28
CA LEU A 21 3.52 24.38 14.25
C LEU A 21 5.01 24.18 14.53
N VAL A 22 5.78 25.27 14.65
CA VAL A 22 7.18 25.27 15.12
C VAL A 22 7.29 24.80 16.59
N TYR A 23 6.20 24.84 17.37
CA TYR A 23 6.18 24.43 18.77
C TYR A 23 5.65 22.99 18.96
N LYS A 24 6.44 22.13 19.60
CA LYS A 24 6.14 20.69 19.85
C LYS A 24 4.72 20.40 20.38
N LYS A 25 4.19 21.25 21.26
CA LYS A 25 2.83 21.11 21.83
C LYS A 25 1.72 21.32 20.79
N PHE A 26 1.95 22.18 19.80
CA PHE A 26 0.97 22.46 18.75
C PHE A 26 0.89 21.31 17.74
N TYR A 27 2.01 20.62 17.53
CA TYR A 27 2.07 19.42 16.71
C TYR A 27 1.22 18.29 17.29
N GLN A 28 1.35 17.98 18.58
CA GLN A 28 0.53 16.95 19.22
C GLN A 28 -0.97 17.25 19.12
N LEU A 29 -1.35 18.53 19.24
CA LEU A 29 -2.72 18.97 19.05
C LEU A 29 -3.17 18.85 17.58
N TYR A 30 -2.32 19.21 16.63
CA TYR A 30 -2.59 19.04 15.21
C TYR A 30 -2.74 17.56 14.85
N ASN A 31 -1.85 16.69 15.31
CA ASN A 31 -1.96 15.23 15.16
C ASN A 31 -3.29 14.73 15.71
N PHE A 32 -3.65 15.16 16.94
CA PHE A 32 -4.91 14.78 17.57
C PHE A 32 -6.15 15.20 16.76
N ILE A 33 -6.14 16.42 16.23
CA ILE A 33 -7.23 16.97 15.40
C ILE A 33 -7.26 16.26 14.05
N TYR A 34 -6.11 16.07 13.41
CA TYR A 34 -5.97 15.44 12.10
C TYR A 34 -6.55 14.03 12.11
N GLU A 35 -6.14 13.21 13.09
CA GLU A 35 -6.57 11.81 13.22
C GLU A 35 -8.08 11.65 13.50
N ARG A 36 -8.77 12.75 13.85
CA ARG A 36 -10.21 12.77 14.20
C ARG A 36 -11.06 13.62 13.25
N SER A 37 -10.45 14.31 12.29
CA SER A 37 -11.13 15.27 11.43
C SER A 37 -11.56 14.64 10.10
N PRO A 38 -12.72 14.97 9.52
CA PRO A 38 -13.11 14.42 8.21
C PRO A 38 -12.13 14.77 7.07
N TYR A 39 -11.94 13.86 6.10
CA TYR A 39 -11.02 13.97 4.95
C TYR A 39 -10.94 15.35 4.29
N PHE A 40 -12.09 15.99 4.09
CA PHE A 40 -12.16 17.31 3.43
C PHE A 40 -11.36 18.39 4.17
N PHE A 41 -11.38 18.37 5.50
CA PHE A 41 -10.68 19.36 6.34
C PHE A 41 -9.18 19.09 6.36
N THR A 42 -8.77 17.83 6.45
CA THR A 42 -7.37 17.40 6.50
C THR A 42 -6.67 17.55 5.15
N HIS A 43 -7.34 17.24 4.04
CA HIS A 43 -6.81 17.44 2.68
C HIS A 43 -6.58 18.94 2.37
N LEU A 44 -7.50 19.82 2.78
CA LEU A 44 -7.28 21.26 2.65
C LEU A 44 -6.14 21.74 3.56
N ALA A 45 -6.08 21.27 4.80
CA ALA A 45 -5.02 21.65 5.75
C ALA A 45 -3.63 21.21 5.26
N GLY A 46 -3.47 19.97 4.81
CA GLY A 46 -2.19 19.44 4.30
C GLY A 46 -1.67 20.15 3.05
N LYS A 47 -2.55 20.79 2.27
CA LYS A 47 -2.16 21.59 1.08
C LYS A 47 -1.59 22.97 1.42
N TYR A 48 -1.93 23.53 2.58
CA TYR A 48 -1.63 24.93 2.91
C TYR A 48 -0.82 25.11 4.21
N ILE A 49 -0.59 24.04 4.96
CA ILE A 49 0.28 24.04 6.15
C ILE A 49 1.71 23.73 5.71
N ALA A 50 2.63 24.65 6.00
CA ALA A 50 4.05 24.49 5.68
C ALA A 50 4.69 23.33 6.47
N LEU A 51 5.81 22.84 5.93
CA LEU A 51 6.62 21.78 6.54
C LEU A 51 7.08 22.20 7.95
N PRO A 52 7.19 21.25 8.90
CA PRO A 52 7.90 21.53 10.13
C PRO A 52 9.39 21.76 9.83
N ASP A 53 9.96 22.85 10.33
CA ASP A 53 11.39 23.17 10.20
C ASP A 53 12.30 22.31 11.10
N ARG A 54 11.72 21.31 11.79
CA ARG A 54 12.39 20.44 12.76
C ARG A 54 11.82 19.03 12.71
N ASN A 55 12.66 18.05 13.05
CA ASN A 55 12.23 16.66 13.19
C ASN A 55 11.17 16.53 14.30
N ASN A 56 10.17 15.69 14.06
CA ASN A 56 9.10 15.43 15.04
C ASN A 56 8.58 14.00 14.94
N GLU A 57 7.78 13.58 15.92
CA GLU A 57 7.10 12.28 15.94
C GLU A 57 5.59 12.45 15.71
N TRP A 58 5.05 11.62 14.83
CA TRP A 58 3.61 11.50 14.58
C TRP A 58 3.09 10.16 15.08
N LYS A 59 1.84 10.15 15.53
CA LYS A 59 1.13 8.94 15.95
C LYS A 59 -0.03 8.67 15.02
N ILE A 60 -0.02 7.51 14.38
CA ILE A 60 -1.06 7.04 13.48
C ILE A 60 -1.91 6.01 14.23
N LEU A 61 -3.23 6.18 14.21
CA LEU A 61 -4.17 5.17 14.70
C LEU A 61 -4.44 4.14 13.59
N LEU A 62 -4.10 2.89 13.85
CA LEU A 62 -4.35 1.77 12.95
C LEU A 62 -5.79 1.23 13.13
N GLU A 63 -6.31 0.49 12.15
CA GLU A 63 -7.67 -0.08 12.16
C GLU A 63 -7.92 -1.05 13.34
N ASN A 64 -6.87 -1.68 13.86
CA ASN A 64 -6.93 -2.54 15.05
C ASN A 64 -6.91 -1.75 16.39
N GLY A 65 -6.92 -0.41 16.34
CA GLY A 65 -6.87 0.46 17.50
C GLY A 65 -5.48 0.67 18.11
N LYS A 66 -4.43 0.03 17.58
CA LYS A 66 -3.04 0.26 18.00
C LYS A 66 -2.53 1.58 17.45
N GLN A 67 -1.54 2.16 18.13
CA GLN A 67 -0.88 3.39 17.69
C GLN A 67 0.52 3.06 17.16
N LEU A 68 0.82 3.58 15.98
CA LEU A 68 2.14 3.54 15.39
C LEU A 68 2.81 4.89 15.52
N ASN A 69 4.07 4.91 15.96
CA ASN A 69 4.92 6.09 15.93
C ASN A 69 5.64 6.19 14.56
N THR A 70 5.77 7.39 14.03
CA THR A 70 6.59 7.64 12.85
C THR A 70 7.33 8.96 12.98
N SER A 71 8.59 8.97 12.54
CA SER A 71 9.36 10.21 12.40
C SER A 71 8.86 11.04 11.22
N ILE A 72 8.89 12.35 11.39
CA ILE A 72 8.62 13.38 10.38
C ILE A 72 9.86 14.25 10.33
N LEU A 73 10.66 14.03 9.30
CA LEU A 73 11.99 14.63 9.18
C LEU A 73 11.88 15.99 8.50
N ALA A 74 12.60 16.98 9.02
CA ALA A 74 12.64 18.33 8.46
C ALA A 74 13.09 18.27 7.00
N GLY A 75 12.36 18.94 6.10
CA GLY A 75 12.65 18.96 4.67
C GLY A 75 12.36 17.66 3.91
N ASN A 76 11.95 16.57 4.56
CA ASN A 76 11.62 15.31 3.90
C ASN A 76 10.10 15.20 3.65
N ALA A 77 9.68 15.47 2.41
CA ALA A 77 8.27 15.42 2.01
C ALA A 77 7.64 14.02 2.16
N LYS A 78 8.42 12.95 1.96
CA LYS A 78 7.93 11.55 2.01
C LYS A 78 7.47 11.15 3.40
N THR A 79 8.25 11.50 4.42
CA THR A 79 7.88 11.20 5.82
C THR A 79 6.58 11.89 6.21
N ARG A 80 6.40 13.16 5.81
CA ARG A 80 5.14 13.89 6.00
C ARG A 80 3.99 13.21 5.28
N GLN A 81 4.16 12.96 3.98
CA GLN A 81 3.12 12.38 3.15
C GLN A 81 2.63 11.07 3.73
N PHE A 82 3.53 10.20 4.18
CA PHE A 82 3.18 8.97 4.87
C PHE A 82 2.24 9.18 6.06
N ALA A 83 2.58 10.10 6.97
CA ALA A 83 1.79 10.33 8.18
C ALA A 83 0.39 10.87 7.86
N VAL A 84 0.27 11.68 6.80
CA VAL A 84 -1.03 12.20 6.39
C VAL A 84 -1.80 11.24 5.49
N SER A 85 -1.14 10.34 4.75
CA SER A 85 -1.83 9.48 3.79
C SER A 85 -2.47 8.26 4.45
N TYR A 86 -1.90 7.72 5.52
CA TYR A 86 -2.35 6.43 6.09
C TYR A 86 -3.87 6.35 6.33
N GLN A 87 -4.45 7.34 7.02
CA GLN A 87 -5.89 7.33 7.34
C GLN A 87 -6.80 7.55 6.13
N TRP A 88 -6.29 8.16 5.06
CA TRP A 88 -7.12 8.79 4.03
C TRP A 88 -6.92 8.20 2.65
N HIS A 89 -5.79 7.53 2.41
CA HIS A 89 -5.46 6.91 1.16
C HIS A 89 -6.01 5.48 1.13
N SER A 90 -6.99 5.25 0.27
CA SER A 90 -7.63 3.94 0.05
C SER A 90 -8.17 3.29 1.34
N PRO A 91 -9.19 3.88 2.00
CA PRO A 91 -9.78 3.32 3.22
C PRO A 91 -10.34 1.90 3.01
N GLU A 92 -10.79 1.58 1.81
CA GLU A 92 -11.17 0.23 1.39
C GLU A 92 -10.01 -0.80 1.47
N LEU A 93 -8.77 -0.39 1.19
CA LEU A 93 -7.58 -1.24 1.38
C LEU A 93 -7.28 -1.42 2.87
N ASN A 94 -7.32 -0.34 3.66
CA ASN A 94 -7.14 -0.44 5.12
C ASN A 94 -8.14 -1.45 5.73
N PHE A 95 -9.40 -1.37 5.30
CA PHE A 95 -10.44 -2.31 5.72
C PHE A 95 -10.15 -3.74 5.25
N THR A 96 -9.70 -3.92 4.00
CA THR A 96 -9.35 -5.24 3.46
C THR A 96 -8.21 -5.86 4.26
N GLU A 97 -7.14 -5.13 4.51
CA GLU A 97 -6.00 -5.56 5.32
C GLU A 97 -6.42 -5.91 6.74
N TYR A 98 -7.28 -5.09 7.35
CA TYR A 98 -7.85 -5.38 8.66
C TYR A 98 -8.64 -6.69 8.65
N LEU A 99 -9.51 -6.89 7.66
CA LEU A 99 -10.30 -8.11 7.51
C LEU A 99 -9.41 -9.35 7.41
N LEU A 100 -8.37 -9.32 6.55
CA LEU A 100 -7.42 -10.42 6.40
C LEU A 100 -6.63 -10.66 7.70
N ASN A 101 -6.24 -9.59 8.39
CA ASN A 101 -5.53 -9.66 9.66
C ASN A 101 -6.37 -10.26 10.80
N GLN A 102 -7.70 -10.10 10.75
CA GLN A 102 -8.61 -10.74 11.70
C GLN A 102 -8.93 -12.19 11.33
N TYR A 103 -8.95 -12.51 10.04
CA TYR A 103 -9.31 -13.84 9.56
C TYR A 103 -8.20 -14.88 9.74
N PHE A 104 -6.99 -14.59 9.26
CA PHE A 104 -5.91 -15.58 9.24
C PHE A 104 -5.22 -15.71 10.62
N ASP A 105 -4.63 -16.87 10.89
CA ASP A 105 -3.74 -17.06 12.06
C ASP A 105 -2.50 -16.15 11.96
N LYS A 106 -2.01 -15.62 13.09
CA LYS A 106 -0.89 -14.64 13.12
C LYS A 106 0.44 -15.19 12.59
N ARG A 107 0.58 -16.50 12.43
CA ARG A 107 1.74 -17.15 11.81
C ARG A 107 1.71 -17.06 10.27
N VAL A 108 0.55 -16.79 9.67
CA VAL A 108 0.44 -16.58 8.22
C VAL A 108 1.20 -15.30 7.85
N PRO A 109 2.23 -15.41 6.98
CA PRO A 109 3.08 -14.29 6.62
C PRO A 109 2.36 -13.29 5.71
N TRP A 110 2.75 -12.03 5.81
CA TRP A 110 2.35 -10.94 4.92
C TRP A 110 3.52 -10.57 4.02
N ILE A 111 3.35 -10.66 2.71
CA ILE A 111 4.37 -10.31 1.72
C ILE A 111 3.88 -9.03 1.01
N ASP A 112 4.66 -7.96 1.07
CA ASP A 112 4.33 -6.67 0.48
C ASP A 112 5.27 -6.40 -0.69
N VAL A 113 4.79 -6.66 -1.92
CA VAL A 113 5.56 -6.48 -3.15
C VAL A 113 5.31 -5.10 -3.73
N GLY A 114 6.37 -4.32 -3.85
CA GLY A 114 6.29 -2.87 -4.05
C GLY A 114 5.86 -2.17 -2.77
N ALA A 115 6.58 -2.47 -1.68
CA ALA A 115 6.18 -2.01 -0.35
C ALA A 115 6.20 -0.47 -0.22
N ASN A 116 6.97 0.24 -1.06
CA ASN A 116 7.06 1.69 -1.07
C ASN A 116 7.38 2.21 0.35
N LEU A 117 6.58 3.13 0.92
CA LEU A 117 6.72 3.59 2.31
C LEU A 117 6.15 2.63 3.37
N GLY A 118 5.90 1.37 3.02
CA GLY A 118 5.54 0.29 3.94
C GLY A 118 4.16 0.42 4.56
N MET A 119 3.30 1.28 4.03
CA MET A 119 2.01 1.65 4.64
C MET A 119 1.12 0.45 4.90
N ARG A 120 1.08 -0.46 3.94
CA ARG A 120 0.24 -1.66 3.86
C ARG A 120 0.74 -2.79 4.75
N SER A 121 2.03 -2.76 5.07
CA SER A 121 2.70 -3.73 5.96
C SER A 121 2.49 -3.46 7.46
N LEU A 122 2.21 -2.22 7.84
CA LEU A 122 2.23 -1.82 9.25
C LEU A 122 1.14 -2.45 10.10
N LEU A 123 -0.06 -2.61 9.54
CA LEU A 123 -1.16 -3.24 10.26
C LEU A 123 -0.79 -4.68 10.62
N SER A 124 -0.27 -5.43 9.66
CA SER A 124 0.20 -6.81 9.84
C SER A 124 1.35 -6.92 10.84
N LEU A 125 2.34 -6.01 10.78
CA LEU A 125 3.43 -5.96 11.77
C LEU A 125 2.93 -5.66 13.18
N SER A 126 1.99 -4.73 13.32
CA SER A 126 1.42 -4.38 14.62
C SER A 126 0.65 -5.55 15.26
N GLU A 127 0.22 -6.52 14.46
CA GLU A 127 -0.39 -7.78 14.89
C GLU A 127 0.63 -8.87 15.24
N GLY A 128 1.93 -8.61 15.09
CA GLY A 128 3.02 -9.55 15.37
C GLY A 128 3.26 -10.58 14.25
N ARG A 129 2.66 -10.39 13.08
CA ARG A 129 2.82 -11.30 11.93
C ARG A 129 4.22 -11.18 11.33
N PRO A 130 4.75 -12.26 10.71
CA PRO A 130 5.91 -12.15 9.83
C PRO A 130 5.56 -11.28 8.63
N VAL A 131 6.38 -10.25 8.37
CA VAL A 131 6.18 -9.35 7.24
C VAL A 131 7.44 -9.27 6.38
N PHE A 132 7.27 -9.45 5.07
CA PHE A 132 8.34 -9.39 4.10
C PHE A 132 8.12 -8.19 3.18
N PHE A 133 9.03 -7.23 3.22
CA PHE A 133 9.03 -6.06 2.36
C PHE A 133 9.87 -6.36 1.12
N ILE A 134 9.30 -6.20 -0.07
CA ILE A 134 10.04 -6.24 -1.33
C ILE A 134 9.95 -4.86 -1.96
N GLU A 135 11.07 -4.15 -1.96
CA GLU A 135 11.16 -2.77 -2.43
C GLU A 135 12.59 -2.50 -2.91
N PRO A 136 12.81 -2.17 -4.20
CA PRO A 136 14.15 -1.89 -4.69
C PRO A 136 14.67 -0.49 -4.31
N ASN A 137 13.80 0.48 -3.98
CA ASN A 137 14.21 1.82 -3.63
C ASN A 137 14.84 1.87 -2.23
N LYS A 138 16.17 2.03 -2.21
CA LYS A 138 16.99 2.09 -0.98
C LYS A 138 16.55 3.18 0.00
N GLU A 139 16.13 4.35 -0.49
CA GLU A 139 15.68 5.44 0.39
C GLU A 139 14.43 5.03 1.16
N LEU A 140 13.48 4.37 0.48
CA LEU A 140 12.24 3.91 1.10
C LEU A 140 12.51 2.79 2.11
N ASN A 141 13.43 1.87 1.79
CA ASN A 141 13.86 0.82 2.73
C ASN A 141 14.45 1.40 4.03
N VAL A 142 15.28 2.43 3.95
CA VAL A 142 15.81 3.11 5.15
C VAL A 142 14.68 3.66 6.00
N LEU A 143 13.72 4.37 5.39
CA LEU A 143 12.57 4.93 6.11
C LEU A 143 11.68 3.84 6.73
N ASN A 144 11.51 2.71 6.06
CA ASN A 144 10.73 1.58 6.57
C ASN A 144 11.43 0.88 7.74
N ARG A 145 12.75 0.68 7.66
CA ARG A 145 13.54 0.11 8.77
C ARG A 145 13.48 1.01 10.01
N GLU A 146 13.71 2.31 9.84
CA GLU A 146 13.58 3.29 10.93
C GLU A 146 12.20 3.23 11.59
N ARG A 147 11.12 3.09 10.79
CA ARG A 147 9.76 2.91 11.33
C ARG A 147 9.61 1.61 12.10
N CYS A 148 10.16 0.51 11.61
CA CYS A 148 10.06 -0.77 12.30
C CYS A 148 10.80 -0.73 13.64
N GLU A 149 12.00 -0.14 13.66
CA GLU A 149 12.81 0.05 14.87
C GLU A 149 12.11 0.97 15.88
N LEU A 150 11.58 2.11 15.43
CA LEU A 150 10.86 3.06 16.29
C LEU A 150 9.65 2.44 17.01
N ASN A 151 9.03 1.42 16.41
CA ASN A 151 7.88 0.72 16.98
C ASN A 151 8.25 -0.60 17.67
N ASN A 152 9.54 -0.93 17.77
CA ASN A 152 10.03 -2.19 18.34
C ASN A 152 9.40 -3.42 17.67
N PHE A 153 9.14 -3.36 16.36
CA PHE A 153 8.72 -4.56 15.63
C PHE A 153 9.90 -5.53 15.53
N LEU A 154 9.59 -6.82 15.59
CA LEU A 154 10.63 -7.88 15.61
C LEU A 154 10.51 -8.86 14.44
N ASN A 155 9.38 -8.86 13.74
CA ASN A 155 9.03 -9.92 12.79
C ASN A 155 8.94 -9.37 11.36
N TYR A 156 10.03 -8.75 10.89
CA TYR A 156 10.14 -8.21 9.55
C TYR A 156 11.40 -8.67 8.83
N THR A 157 11.35 -8.74 7.51
CA THR A 157 12.50 -8.98 6.63
C THR A 157 12.37 -8.10 5.39
N PHE A 158 13.49 -7.59 4.90
CA PHE A 158 13.55 -6.72 3.73
C PHE A 158 14.33 -7.39 2.61
N PHE A 159 13.74 -7.39 1.41
CA PHE A 159 14.38 -7.75 0.16
C PHE A 159 14.52 -6.49 -0.69
N GLU A 160 15.76 -6.00 -0.84
CA GLU A 160 16.06 -4.79 -1.60
C GLU A 160 16.19 -5.08 -3.11
N VAL A 161 15.18 -5.73 -3.67
CA VAL A 161 15.11 -6.18 -5.07
C VAL A 161 13.76 -5.83 -5.67
N GLY A 162 13.69 -5.73 -7.01
CA GLY A 162 12.42 -5.67 -7.72
C GLY A 162 11.87 -7.07 -7.97
N ALA A 163 10.57 -7.29 -7.73
CA ALA A 163 9.94 -8.55 -8.11
C ALA A 163 9.68 -8.58 -9.63
N SER A 164 9.99 -9.69 -10.30
CA SER A 164 9.75 -9.88 -11.74
C SER A 164 9.52 -11.35 -12.09
N ASP A 165 9.36 -11.62 -13.38
CA ASP A 165 9.31 -12.94 -14.03
C ASP A 165 10.66 -13.66 -14.17
N ARG A 166 11.76 -13.03 -13.76
CA ARG A 166 13.12 -13.58 -13.88
C ARG A 166 14.09 -12.99 -12.86
N GLU A 167 15.20 -13.68 -12.69
CA GLU A 167 16.37 -13.21 -11.95
C GLU A 167 17.25 -12.29 -12.81
N GLY A 168 17.97 -11.36 -12.19
CA GLY A 168 19.03 -10.57 -12.84
C GLY A 168 18.97 -9.10 -12.49
N TYR A 169 19.15 -8.24 -13.49
CA TYR A 169 19.13 -6.79 -13.31
C TYR A 169 18.18 -6.12 -14.30
N SER A 170 17.58 -5.01 -13.89
CA SER A 170 16.71 -4.18 -14.74
C SER A 170 16.94 -2.70 -14.48
N SER A 171 16.65 -1.85 -15.48
CA SER A 171 16.46 -0.43 -15.26
C SER A 171 15.24 -0.21 -14.37
N PHE A 172 15.38 0.72 -13.43
CA PHE A 172 14.36 1.19 -12.51
C PHE A 172 14.32 2.71 -12.55
N TYR A 173 13.12 3.24 -12.77
CA TYR A 173 12.89 4.65 -12.98
C TYR A 173 12.20 5.21 -11.75
N ILE A 174 12.81 6.20 -11.12
CA ILE A 174 12.29 6.87 -9.92
C ILE A 174 11.85 8.27 -10.33
N ASP A 175 10.58 8.57 -10.05
CA ASP A 175 9.99 9.88 -10.30
C ASP A 175 10.31 10.87 -9.16
N ASN A 176 9.85 12.12 -9.31
CA ASN A 176 10.11 13.21 -8.36
C ASN A 176 9.51 13.00 -6.98
N SER A 177 8.44 12.21 -6.93
CA SER A 177 7.77 11.83 -5.70
C SER A 177 8.36 10.53 -5.11
N SER A 178 9.07 9.74 -5.94
CA SER A 178 9.50 8.36 -5.72
C SER A 178 8.37 7.36 -5.50
N TYR A 179 7.10 7.80 -5.63
CA TYR A 179 5.93 6.95 -5.42
C TYR A 179 5.58 6.15 -6.66
N ASN A 180 5.81 6.70 -7.85
CA ASN A 180 5.53 6.04 -9.12
C ASN A 180 6.78 5.36 -9.67
N SER A 181 7.64 4.85 -8.77
CA SER A 181 8.86 4.20 -9.20
C SER A 181 8.52 2.88 -9.87
N THR A 182 8.96 2.68 -11.11
CA THR A 182 8.50 1.56 -11.95
C THR A 182 9.64 0.94 -12.74
N LEU A 183 9.48 -0.33 -13.09
CA LEU A 183 10.35 -1.04 -14.03
C LEU A 183 9.97 -0.78 -15.50
N THR A 184 8.90 -0.01 -15.74
CA THR A 184 8.36 0.21 -17.09
C THR A 184 8.34 1.69 -17.45
N THR A 185 8.84 2.05 -18.63
CA THR A 185 8.86 3.45 -19.09
C THR A 185 7.50 3.94 -19.60
N ASN A 186 6.58 3.02 -19.91
CA ASN A 186 5.34 3.33 -20.63
C ASN A 186 4.29 4.08 -19.79
N LEU A 187 4.44 4.08 -18.45
CA LEU A 187 3.53 4.76 -17.52
C LEU A 187 4.00 6.17 -17.14
N LEU A 188 5.22 6.55 -17.48
CA LEU A 188 5.85 7.82 -17.09
C LEU A 188 5.55 8.98 -18.07
N GLN A 189 4.52 8.86 -18.92
CA GLN A 189 4.30 9.75 -20.07
C GLN A 189 4.13 11.25 -19.75
N ASN A 190 4.01 11.66 -18.48
CA ASN A 190 3.89 13.06 -18.08
C ASN A 190 4.72 13.45 -16.83
N GLU A 191 5.60 12.59 -16.33
CA GLU A 191 6.42 12.88 -15.14
C GLU A 191 7.91 12.95 -15.51
N GLU A 192 8.61 13.98 -15.02
CA GLU A 192 10.06 14.08 -15.22
C GLU A 192 10.74 12.94 -14.45
N ILE A 193 11.35 12.00 -15.18
CA ILE A 193 12.24 10.98 -14.61
C ILE A 193 13.37 11.71 -13.91
N LEU A 194 13.42 11.61 -12.58
CA LEU A 194 14.50 12.20 -11.81
C LEU A 194 15.75 11.37 -11.87
N LYS A 195 15.58 10.04 -11.82
CA LYS A 195 16.68 9.10 -11.67
C LYS A 195 16.34 7.80 -12.36
N GLU A 196 17.29 7.31 -13.15
CA GLU A 196 17.33 5.93 -13.63
C GLU A 196 18.48 5.23 -12.89
N GLU A 197 18.20 4.06 -12.34
CA GLU A 197 19.23 3.21 -11.75
C GLU A 197 19.03 1.75 -12.14
N THR A 198 20.12 0.97 -12.12
CA THR A 198 20.04 -0.47 -12.31
C THR A 198 19.86 -1.14 -10.97
N ILE A 199 18.80 -1.94 -10.83
CA ILE A 199 18.49 -2.70 -9.62
C ILE A 199 18.58 -4.19 -9.89
N GLU A 200 18.75 -4.98 -8.84
CA GLU A 200 18.55 -6.43 -8.89
C GLU A 200 17.04 -6.75 -8.96
N ILE A 201 16.69 -7.75 -9.76
CA ILE A 201 15.34 -8.30 -9.86
C ILE A 201 15.34 -9.79 -9.54
N ALA A 202 14.28 -10.25 -8.88
CA ALA A 202 14.10 -11.64 -8.48
C ALA A 202 12.65 -12.11 -8.65
N THR A 203 12.47 -13.42 -8.75
CA THR A 203 11.14 -14.05 -8.78
C THR A 203 10.59 -14.26 -7.37
N ILE A 204 9.26 -14.22 -7.20
CA ILE A 204 8.63 -14.58 -5.93
C ILE A 204 8.93 -16.05 -5.57
N ASP A 205 9.00 -16.91 -6.58
CA ASP A 205 9.37 -18.31 -6.43
C ASP A 205 10.77 -18.46 -5.79
N SER A 206 11.79 -17.74 -6.28
CA SER A 206 13.15 -17.85 -5.74
C SER A 206 13.28 -17.29 -4.32
N LEU A 207 12.52 -16.23 -3.99
CA LEU A 207 12.55 -15.60 -2.67
C LEU A 207 11.88 -16.45 -1.59
N PHE A 208 10.76 -17.12 -1.90
CA PHE A 208 9.88 -17.65 -0.86
C PHE A 208 9.70 -19.16 -0.81
N LEU A 209 9.97 -19.92 -1.88
CA LEU A 209 9.69 -21.37 -1.87
C LEU A 209 10.37 -22.10 -0.72
N ASN A 210 11.65 -21.82 -0.48
CA ASN A 210 12.40 -22.43 0.62
C ASN A 210 12.13 -21.71 1.95
N LEU A 211 12.02 -20.38 1.93
CA LEU A 211 11.84 -19.58 3.13
C LEU A 211 10.53 -19.90 3.86
N LEU A 212 9.49 -20.25 3.11
CA LEU A 212 8.16 -20.55 3.60
C LEU A 212 7.80 -22.03 3.47
N GLU A 213 8.77 -22.94 3.37
CA GLU A 213 8.53 -24.37 3.15
C GLU A 213 7.58 -25.04 4.16
N HIS A 214 7.46 -24.46 5.37
CA HIS A 214 6.56 -24.93 6.43
C HIS A 214 5.27 -24.11 6.59
N ALA A 215 5.08 -23.07 5.78
CA ALA A 215 3.86 -22.29 5.78
C ALA A 215 2.77 -23.02 4.99
N GLU A 216 1.55 -23.05 5.55
CA GLU A 216 0.39 -23.60 4.83
C GLU A 216 -0.12 -22.63 3.75
N THR A 217 0.02 -21.33 4.00
CA THR A 217 -0.43 -20.27 3.09
C THR A 217 0.27 -18.94 3.41
N ALA A 218 -0.03 -17.90 2.63
CA ALA A 218 0.45 -16.54 2.82
C ALA A 218 -0.62 -15.51 2.41
N CYS A 219 -0.47 -14.28 2.89
CA CYS A 219 -1.10 -13.11 2.29
C CYS A 219 -0.05 -12.35 1.48
N ILE A 220 -0.34 -11.97 0.25
CA ILE A 220 0.57 -11.21 -0.61
C ILE A 220 -0.14 -9.99 -1.19
N LYS A 221 0.47 -8.82 -1.05
CA LYS A 221 0.12 -7.62 -1.81
C LYS A 221 1.07 -7.48 -2.99
N VAL A 222 0.55 -7.15 -4.18
CA VAL A 222 1.34 -6.83 -5.37
C VAL A 222 0.88 -5.50 -5.96
N ASP A 223 1.77 -4.53 -5.96
CA ASP A 223 1.52 -3.17 -6.41
C ASP A 223 2.89 -2.61 -6.81
N VAL A 224 3.24 -2.79 -8.09
CA VAL A 224 4.59 -2.52 -8.62
C VAL A 224 4.52 -1.61 -9.85
N GLU A 225 3.46 -0.80 -9.90
CA GLU A 225 3.21 0.23 -10.90
C GLU A 225 3.41 -0.27 -12.34
N GLY A 226 2.61 -1.27 -12.73
CA GLY A 226 2.50 -1.76 -14.11
C GLY A 226 3.31 -3.00 -14.45
N HIS A 227 3.93 -3.65 -13.47
CA HIS A 227 4.71 -4.87 -13.64
C HIS A 227 4.08 -6.09 -12.94
N GLU A 228 2.80 -6.00 -12.57
CA GLU A 228 2.12 -7.00 -11.73
C GLU A 228 2.00 -8.35 -12.42
N LEU A 229 1.74 -8.37 -13.73
CA LEU A 229 1.60 -9.61 -14.48
C LEU A 229 2.90 -10.42 -14.51
N GLN A 230 4.04 -9.73 -14.62
CA GLN A 230 5.37 -10.32 -14.58
C GLN A 230 5.70 -10.83 -13.18
N VAL A 231 5.31 -10.10 -12.13
CA VAL A 231 5.42 -10.61 -10.75
C VAL A 231 4.62 -11.91 -10.58
N LEU A 232 3.39 -11.97 -11.08
CA LEU A 232 2.56 -13.19 -11.03
C LEU A 232 3.15 -14.34 -11.86
N GLU A 233 3.78 -14.02 -12.99
CA GLU A 233 4.52 -14.98 -13.83
C GLU A 233 5.75 -15.54 -13.11
N GLY A 234 6.43 -14.73 -12.29
CA GLY A 234 7.52 -15.16 -11.40
C GLY A 234 7.06 -15.80 -10.08
N ALA A 235 5.76 -15.92 -9.84
CA ALA A 235 5.17 -16.46 -8.61
C ALA A 235 4.43 -17.79 -8.83
N LYS A 236 4.65 -18.46 -9.97
CA LYS A 236 3.83 -19.62 -10.38
C LYS A 236 3.92 -20.78 -9.41
N LEU A 237 5.12 -21.14 -8.97
CA LEU A 237 5.31 -22.26 -8.05
C LEU A 237 4.82 -21.87 -6.65
N PHE A 238 5.05 -20.62 -6.24
CA PHE A 238 4.58 -20.05 -4.99
C PHE A 238 3.04 -20.10 -4.91
N ILE A 239 2.34 -19.62 -5.93
CA ILE A 239 0.87 -19.63 -6.00
C ILE A 239 0.33 -21.06 -5.93
N LYS A 240 0.96 -22.00 -6.64
CA LYS A 240 0.54 -23.42 -6.62
C LYS A 240 0.79 -24.08 -5.27
N SER A 241 1.92 -23.78 -4.62
CA SER A 241 2.36 -24.47 -3.40
C SER A 241 1.63 -23.96 -2.16
N PHE A 242 1.41 -22.64 -2.07
CA PHE A 242 0.90 -22.00 -0.86
C PHE A 242 -0.54 -21.53 -0.98
N SER A 243 -1.13 -21.53 -2.19
CA SER A 243 -2.45 -20.98 -2.46
C SER A 243 -2.73 -19.65 -1.72
N PRO A 244 -1.82 -18.65 -1.84
CA PRO A 244 -1.88 -17.42 -1.06
C PRO A 244 -3.16 -16.63 -1.33
N THR A 245 -3.65 -15.87 -0.35
CA THR A 245 -4.64 -14.80 -0.60
C THR A 245 -3.91 -13.56 -1.10
N MET A 246 -4.36 -12.99 -2.22
CA MET A 246 -3.62 -11.93 -2.91
C MET A 246 -4.43 -10.65 -3.03
N ILE A 247 -3.83 -9.51 -2.69
CA ILE A 247 -4.30 -8.16 -3.03
C ILE A 247 -3.43 -7.65 -4.18
N ILE A 248 -4.01 -7.26 -5.30
CA ILE A 248 -3.23 -6.91 -6.50
C ILE A 248 -3.81 -5.62 -7.10
N GLU A 249 -2.95 -4.62 -7.29
CA GLU A 249 -3.30 -3.38 -7.99
C GLU A 249 -3.02 -3.54 -9.49
N VAL A 250 -4.06 -3.77 -10.29
CA VAL A 250 -3.91 -3.92 -11.74
C VAL A 250 -4.40 -2.65 -12.44
N ASN A 251 -3.49 -1.98 -13.14
CA ASN A 251 -3.82 -0.80 -13.93
C ASN A 251 -4.95 -1.10 -14.94
N ASP A 252 -5.97 -0.23 -14.97
CA ASP A 252 -7.23 -0.40 -15.73
C ASP A 252 -7.08 -0.34 -17.27
N SER A 253 -5.86 -0.49 -17.79
CA SER A 253 -5.72 -0.74 -19.22
C SER A 253 -6.44 -2.06 -19.55
N SER A 254 -7.38 -2.01 -20.50
CA SER A 254 -8.29 -3.13 -20.76
C SER A 254 -7.58 -4.44 -21.12
N ASN A 255 -6.32 -4.41 -21.56
CA ASN A 255 -5.55 -5.61 -21.83
C ASN A 255 -4.96 -6.22 -20.56
N HIS A 256 -4.35 -5.41 -19.67
CA HIS A 256 -3.73 -5.91 -18.44
C HIS A 256 -4.76 -6.57 -17.52
N PHE A 257 -5.93 -5.94 -17.35
CA PHE A 257 -6.99 -6.52 -16.53
C PHE A 257 -7.49 -7.88 -17.07
N GLN A 258 -7.58 -8.05 -18.40
CA GLN A 258 -7.98 -9.34 -18.98
C GLN A 258 -6.94 -10.43 -18.78
N GLU A 259 -5.66 -10.09 -18.92
CA GLU A 259 -4.57 -11.03 -18.67
C GLU A 259 -4.51 -11.44 -17.21
N PHE A 260 -4.65 -10.48 -16.29
CA PHE A 260 -4.80 -10.75 -14.87
C PHE A 260 -5.97 -11.71 -14.59
N ARG A 261 -7.16 -11.45 -15.13
CA ARG A 261 -8.31 -12.35 -14.96
C ARG A 261 -8.06 -13.76 -15.48
N LYS A 262 -7.36 -13.90 -16.60
CA LYS A 262 -6.99 -15.21 -17.14
C LYS A 262 -6.05 -15.95 -16.19
N ILE A 263 -5.08 -15.27 -15.59
CA ILE A 263 -4.17 -15.85 -14.59
C ILE A 263 -4.94 -16.28 -13.35
N VAL A 264 -5.77 -15.40 -12.77
CA VAL A 264 -6.58 -15.74 -11.60
C VAL A 264 -7.48 -16.95 -11.87
N LYS A 265 -8.13 -16.99 -13.04
CA LYS A 265 -8.97 -18.10 -13.45
C LYS A 265 -8.18 -19.39 -13.65
N SER A 266 -7.00 -19.34 -14.26
CA SER A 266 -6.20 -20.56 -14.54
C SER A 266 -5.71 -21.24 -13.26
N TYR A 267 -5.62 -20.48 -12.17
CA TYR A 267 -5.36 -21.00 -10.85
C TYR A 267 -6.61 -21.35 -10.06
N ASP A 268 -7.83 -21.25 -10.57
CA ASP A 268 -9.08 -21.53 -9.83
C ASP A 268 -9.31 -20.63 -8.61
N TYR A 269 -8.94 -19.36 -8.71
CA TYR A 269 -9.20 -18.37 -7.68
C TYR A 269 -10.52 -17.62 -7.91
N GLU A 270 -11.18 -17.23 -6.81
CA GLU A 270 -12.27 -16.25 -6.86
C GLU A 270 -11.71 -14.82 -6.93
N LEU A 271 -12.44 -13.91 -7.56
CA LEU A 271 -12.00 -12.54 -7.81
C LEU A 271 -13.03 -11.53 -7.29
N PHE A 272 -12.55 -10.55 -6.53
CA PHE A 272 -13.34 -9.45 -5.99
C PHE A 272 -12.64 -8.12 -6.30
N ALA A 273 -13.39 -7.15 -6.81
CA ALA A 273 -12.91 -5.75 -6.83
C ALA A 273 -13.07 -5.15 -5.43
N ILE A 274 -12.05 -4.42 -4.98
CA ILE A 274 -12.05 -3.67 -3.72
C ILE A 274 -12.54 -2.26 -4.04
N VAL A 275 -13.70 -1.85 -3.53
CA VAL A 275 -14.37 -0.59 -3.91
C VAL A 275 -14.68 0.30 -2.72
N SER A 276 -14.52 1.61 -2.89
CA SER A 276 -14.93 2.59 -1.89
C SER A 276 -16.43 2.91 -2.01
N ARG A 277 -17.23 2.63 -0.96
CA ARG A 277 -18.67 2.96 -0.96
C ARG A 277 -19.11 3.59 0.37
N LYS A 278 -20.04 4.55 0.28
CA LYS A 278 -20.66 5.22 1.44
C LYS A 278 -21.46 4.29 2.36
N ALA A 279 -21.92 3.14 1.86
CA ALA A 279 -22.76 2.19 2.58
C ALA A 279 -21.98 1.13 3.37
N GLY A 280 -20.65 1.20 3.42
CA GLY A 280 -19.81 0.24 4.15
C GLY A 280 -19.68 -1.15 3.50
N LYS A 281 -20.12 -1.30 2.26
CA LYS A 281 -19.83 -2.48 1.42
C LYS A 281 -18.59 -2.20 0.58
N TYR A 282 -17.59 -3.08 0.66
CA TYR A 282 -16.25 -2.83 0.13
C TYR A 282 -15.83 -3.78 -0.99
N PHE A 283 -16.63 -4.81 -1.29
CA PHE A 283 -16.27 -5.79 -2.31
C PHE A 283 -17.37 -5.94 -3.37
N GLU A 284 -16.95 -6.18 -4.59
CA GLU A 284 -17.82 -6.60 -5.69
C GLU A 284 -17.25 -7.88 -6.31
N LYS A 285 -18.03 -8.95 -6.30
CA LYS A 285 -17.61 -10.24 -6.87
C LYS A 285 -17.59 -10.14 -8.39
N ILE A 286 -16.46 -10.47 -9.00
CA ILE A 286 -16.30 -10.54 -10.45
C ILE A 286 -16.38 -11.99 -10.89
N HIS A 287 -17.46 -12.34 -11.57
CA HIS A 287 -17.61 -13.69 -12.10
C HIS A 287 -16.76 -13.86 -13.35
N HIS A 288 -16.03 -14.98 -13.45
CA HIS A 288 -15.17 -15.31 -14.60
C HIS A 288 -15.86 -15.24 -15.97
N ASN A 289 -17.18 -15.42 -16.01
CA ASN A 289 -17.97 -15.40 -17.25
C ASN A 289 -18.51 -14.01 -17.61
N GLN A 290 -18.36 -13.01 -16.74
CA GLN A 290 -18.75 -11.63 -17.05
C GLN A 290 -17.79 -11.01 -18.09
N GLN A 291 -18.36 -10.36 -19.10
CA GLN A 291 -17.63 -9.58 -20.09
C GLN A 291 -17.36 -8.17 -19.55
N ILE A 292 -16.33 -8.03 -18.72
CA ILE A 292 -15.87 -6.74 -18.18
C ILE A 292 -14.53 -6.45 -18.83
N LYS A 293 -14.44 -5.36 -19.62
CA LYS A 293 -13.20 -4.97 -20.33
C LYS A 293 -12.18 -4.28 -19.42
N ALA A 294 -12.67 -3.57 -18.42
CA ALA A 294 -11.97 -2.70 -17.48
C ALA A 294 -12.89 -2.54 -16.27
N TYR A 295 -12.38 -2.41 -15.05
CA TYR A 295 -13.20 -2.20 -13.87
C TYR A 295 -13.16 -0.72 -13.47
N PRO A 296 -14.19 0.07 -13.82
CA PRO A 296 -14.08 1.53 -13.88
C PRO A 296 -14.04 2.22 -12.51
N TYR A 297 -14.08 1.45 -11.42
CA TYR A 297 -14.23 1.97 -10.06
C TYR A 297 -13.07 1.61 -9.13
N SER A 298 -12.14 0.75 -9.56
CA SER A 298 -10.99 0.34 -8.76
C SER A 298 -9.93 -0.37 -9.59
N ASN A 299 -8.67 -0.14 -9.26
CA ASN A 299 -7.54 -0.94 -9.72
C ASN A 299 -7.18 -2.04 -8.72
N ASP A 300 -7.76 -2.02 -7.52
CA ASP A 300 -7.44 -2.94 -6.44
C ASP A 300 -8.35 -4.17 -6.46
N PHE A 301 -7.74 -5.35 -6.49
CA PHE A 301 -8.45 -6.61 -6.51
C PHE A 301 -8.00 -7.52 -5.37
N LEU A 302 -8.97 -8.18 -4.72
CA LEU A 302 -8.73 -9.27 -3.79
C LEU A 302 -9.05 -10.59 -4.48
N THR A 303 -8.14 -11.55 -4.38
CA THR A 303 -8.33 -12.89 -4.93
C THR A 303 -7.91 -13.97 -3.94
N THR A 304 -8.75 -15.00 -3.79
CA THR A 304 -8.49 -16.09 -2.84
C THR A 304 -9.18 -17.39 -3.25
N LYS A 305 -8.65 -18.50 -2.74
CA LYS A 305 -9.26 -19.85 -2.78
C LYS A 305 -9.91 -20.25 -1.45
N ASP A 306 -9.66 -19.49 -0.39
CA ASP A 306 -10.13 -19.85 0.93
C ASP A 306 -11.65 -19.68 1.02
N ILE A 307 -12.36 -20.81 1.06
CA ILE A 307 -13.84 -20.87 1.08
C ILE A 307 -14.40 -20.18 2.33
N GLY A 308 -13.70 -20.24 3.47
CA GLY A 308 -14.12 -19.58 4.69
C GLY A 308 -14.02 -18.07 4.56
N LEU A 309 -12.91 -17.58 3.98
CA LEU A 309 -12.69 -16.16 3.72
C LEU A 309 -13.70 -15.63 2.71
N ILE A 310 -13.98 -16.37 1.63
CA ILE A 310 -14.99 -16.01 0.63
C ILE A 310 -16.34 -15.76 1.30
N LYS A 311 -16.80 -16.67 2.16
CA LYS A 311 -18.06 -16.50 2.91
C LYS A 311 -18.05 -15.28 3.83
N GLN A 312 -16.89 -14.89 4.34
CA GLN A 312 -16.76 -13.69 5.16
C GLN A 312 -16.80 -12.41 4.31
N ILE A 313 -16.10 -12.38 3.17
CA ILE A 313 -16.11 -11.29 2.20
C ILE A 313 -17.52 -11.05 1.64
N GLU A 314 -18.28 -12.11 1.38
CA GLU A 314 -19.65 -12.03 0.84
C GLU A 314 -20.60 -11.25 1.76
N LYS A 315 -20.32 -11.16 3.07
CA LYS A 315 -21.09 -10.31 4.01
C LYS A 315 -20.91 -8.81 3.75
N TYR A 316 -19.83 -8.44 3.08
CA TYR A 316 -19.47 -7.06 2.72
C TYR A 316 -19.59 -6.82 1.22
N THR A 317 -20.20 -7.76 0.49
CA THR A 317 -20.40 -7.71 -0.97
C THR A 317 -21.77 -7.12 -1.31
N LEU A 318 -21.88 -6.44 -2.45
CA LEU A 318 -23.11 -5.83 -2.97
C LEU A 318 -24.25 -6.82 -3.20
#